data_AF-A0A538D0R9-F1
#
_entry.id   AF-A0A538D0R9-F1
#
_cell.length_a   1.000
_cell.length_b   1.000
_cell.length_c   1.000
_cell.angle_alpha   90.00
_cell.angle_beta   90.00
_cell.angle_gamma   90.00
#
_symmetry.space_group_name_H-M   'P 1'
#
loop_
_entity.id
_entity.type
_entity.pdbx_description
1 polymer ?
#
loop_
_entity_poly.entity_id
_entity_poly.type
_entity_poly.pdbx_seq_one_letter_code
_entity_poly.pdbx_strand_id
1 'polypeptide(L)'
;MTPRQLKPELFELDGISRESVEAHYKLYEGYVNKRNEILERLGAVDLAAANQVYSELRALKVELSFAIGGIKNHEIYFEHLGGGGGAPDGVIGRLIERDFGSVEDWARDLKASGMAGRGWAWTAYDWDEGRLFNYVGDTQNTFPIWNATPLVALDVYEHAYFIDFQTDRGSYIDAFFANLDWAVVNDWVSRYQIQV
;
A
#
# COMPACT_ATOMS: atom_id res chain seq x y z
N MET A 1 9.76 8.88 -14.72
CA MET A 1 9.19 9.29 -13.41
C MET A 1 10.32 9.28 -12.40
N THR A 2 10.30 10.20 -11.43
CA THR A 2 11.27 10.23 -10.32
C THR A 2 10.60 9.78 -9.03
N PRO A 3 11.33 9.17 -8.08
CA PRO A 3 10.80 8.86 -6.75
C PRO A 3 10.27 10.12 -6.05
N ARG A 4 9.11 10.01 -5.38
CA ARG A 4 8.60 11.08 -4.52
C ARG A 4 9.47 11.21 -3.28
N GLN A 5 9.73 12.45 -2.86
CA GLN A 5 10.43 12.71 -1.60
C GLN A 5 9.55 12.32 -0.43
N LEU A 6 10.14 11.68 0.57
CA LEU A 6 9.47 11.37 1.83
C LEU A 6 9.29 12.63 2.66
N LYS A 7 8.17 12.72 3.37
CA LYS A 7 7.95 13.78 4.35
C LYS A 7 8.82 13.55 5.60
N PRO A 8 9.32 14.61 6.27
CA PRO A 8 10.26 14.48 7.39
C PRO A 8 9.75 13.61 8.55
N GLU A 9 8.44 13.61 8.79
CA GLU A 9 7.77 12.87 9.86
C GLU A 9 7.98 11.36 9.74
N LEU A 10 8.20 10.85 8.52
CA LEU A 10 8.46 9.43 8.30
C LEU A 10 9.77 8.95 8.91
N PHE A 11 10.69 9.84 9.29
CA PHE A 11 11.95 9.44 9.92
C PHE A 11 11.91 9.46 11.45
N GLU A 12 10.75 9.80 12.03
CA GLU A 12 10.53 9.94 13.47
C GLU A 12 9.30 9.13 13.93
N LEU A 13 9.01 8.02 13.25
CA LEU A 13 7.86 7.15 13.56
C LEU A 13 8.03 6.45 14.92
N ASP A 14 6.92 6.23 15.62
CA ASP A 14 6.90 5.46 16.87
C ASP A 14 7.04 3.95 16.58
N GLY A 15 8.15 3.35 17.00
CA GLY A 15 8.42 1.92 16.85
C GLY A 15 8.92 1.46 15.48
N ILE A 16 8.91 2.32 14.44
CA ILE A 16 9.51 2.02 13.13
C ILE A 16 10.72 2.94 12.95
N SER A 17 11.92 2.38 12.91
CA SER A 17 13.15 3.18 12.95
C SER A 17 13.42 3.93 11.65
N ARG A 18 14.20 5.02 11.76
CA ARG A 18 14.76 5.73 10.61
C ARG A 18 15.50 4.78 9.66
N GLU A 19 16.25 3.81 10.19
CA GLU A 19 16.99 2.83 9.38
C GLU A 19 16.04 1.97 8.55
N SER A 20 14.94 1.48 9.16
CA SER A 20 13.88 0.76 8.43
C SER A 20 13.27 1.61 7.32
N VAL A 21 12.97 2.88 7.59
CA VAL A 21 12.34 3.78 6.62
C VAL A 21 13.29 4.08 5.45
N GLU A 22 14.57 4.34 5.72
CA GLU A 22 15.58 4.56 4.68
C GLU A 22 15.81 3.32 3.82
N ALA A 23 15.88 2.13 4.43
CA ALA A 23 16.00 0.86 3.71
C ALA A 23 14.76 0.59 2.84
N HIS A 24 13.57 0.84 3.38
CA HIS A 24 12.31 0.64 2.67
C HIS A 24 12.15 1.64 1.51
N TYR A 25 12.54 2.90 1.70
CA TYR A 25 12.57 3.90 0.63
C TYR A 25 13.49 3.47 -0.52
N LYS A 26 14.61 2.80 -0.23
CA LYS A 26 15.52 2.31 -1.28
C LYS A 26 14.86 1.29 -2.21
N LEU A 27 13.97 0.45 -1.68
CA LEU A 27 13.18 -0.50 -2.46
C LEU A 27 12.17 0.23 -3.36
N TYR A 28 11.50 1.26 -2.82
CA TYR A 28 10.61 2.12 -3.60
C TYR A 28 11.33 2.77 -4.81
N GLU A 29 12.53 3.33 -4.61
CA GLU A 29 13.34 3.86 -5.72
C GLU A 29 13.60 2.81 -6.80
N GLY A 30 13.84 1.56 -6.38
CA GLY A 30 14.02 0.41 -7.27
C GLY A 30 12.82 0.18 -8.20
N TYR A 31 11.59 0.22 -7.66
CA TYR A 31 10.38 0.07 -8.47
C TYR A 31 10.22 1.20 -9.50
N VAL A 32 10.50 2.45 -9.11
CA VAL A 32 10.46 3.61 -10.03
C VAL A 32 11.46 3.44 -11.17
N ASN A 33 12.70 3.09 -10.85
CA ASN A 33 13.76 2.88 -11.83
C ASN A 33 13.41 1.76 -12.80
N LYS A 34 12.93 0.62 -12.29
CA LYS A 34 12.56 -0.53 -13.12
C LYS A 34 11.33 -0.26 -13.99
N ARG A 35 10.33 0.47 -13.49
CA ARG A 35 9.20 0.92 -14.32
C ARG A 35 9.67 1.77 -15.50
N ASN A 36 10.64 2.66 -15.30
CA ASN A 36 11.17 3.49 -16.39
C ASN A 36 11.93 2.64 -17.43
N GLU A 37 12.82 1.74 -16.98
CA GLU A 37 13.55 0.81 -17.84
C GLU A 37 12.60 -0.09 -18.67
N ILE A 38 11.57 -0.64 -18.03
CA ILE A 38 10.58 -1.50 -18.70
C ILE A 38 9.83 -0.74 -19.79
N LEU A 39 9.44 0.52 -19.53
CA LEU A 39 8.72 1.32 -20.54
C LEU A 39 9.60 1.72 -21.73
N GLU A 40 10.89 1.98 -21.50
CA GLU A 40 11.85 2.20 -22.58
C GLU A 40 11.93 0.95 -23.47
N ARG A 41 12.09 -0.24 -22.87
CA ARG A 41 12.13 -1.52 -23.60
C ARG A 41 10.82 -1.82 -24.33
N LEU A 42 9.68 -1.53 -23.72
CA LEU A 42 8.37 -1.65 -24.37
C LEU A 42 8.22 -0.72 -25.57
N GLY A 43 8.96 0.40 -25.63
CA GLY A 43 8.96 1.30 -26.79
C GLY A 43 9.61 0.70 -28.05
N ALA A 44 10.46 -0.32 -27.88
CA ALA A 44 11.20 -0.96 -28.97
C ALA A 44 10.80 -2.43 -29.21
N VAL A 45 9.82 -2.96 -28.45
CA VAL A 45 9.44 -4.38 -28.52
C VAL A 45 8.67 -4.69 -29.80
N ASP A 46 8.98 -5.83 -30.44
CA ASP A 46 8.19 -6.34 -31.57
C ASP A 46 6.84 -6.89 -31.09
N LEU A 47 5.75 -6.21 -31.45
CA LEU A 47 4.39 -6.61 -31.09
C LEU A 47 3.91 -7.84 -31.87
N ALA A 48 4.48 -8.13 -33.05
CA ALA A 48 4.10 -9.30 -33.85
C ALA A 48 4.56 -10.62 -33.22
N ALA A 49 5.59 -10.57 -32.37
CA ALA A 49 6.11 -11.73 -31.63
C ALA A 49 5.31 -12.06 -30.35
N ALA A 50 4.16 -11.40 -30.12
CA ALA A 50 3.35 -11.61 -28.93
C ALA A 50 2.88 -13.07 -28.81
N ASN A 51 3.15 -13.67 -27.64
CA ASN A 51 2.74 -15.04 -27.35
C ASN A 51 2.53 -15.23 -25.83
N GLN A 52 1.49 -15.98 -25.47
CA GLN A 52 1.06 -16.18 -24.09
C GLN A 52 1.94 -17.12 -23.26
N VAL A 53 2.69 -18.03 -23.91
CA VAL A 53 3.64 -18.91 -23.22
C VAL A 53 4.90 -18.11 -22.91
N TYR A 54 5.47 -17.48 -23.93
CA TYR A 54 6.62 -16.61 -23.79
C TYR A 54 6.69 -15.62 -24.94
N SER A 55 6.89 -14.35 -24.59
CA SER A 55 7.34 -13.31 -25.50
C SER A 55 7.99 -12.21 -24.67
N GLU A 56 8.89 -11.45 -25.27
CA GLU A 56 9.49 -10.28 -24.61
C GLU A 56 8.40 -9.30 -24.15
N LEU A 57 7.37 -9.10 -24.98
CA LEU A 57 6.20 -8.29 -24.62
C LEU A 57 5.50 -8.81 -23.37
N ARG A 58 5.25 -10.13 -23.27
CA ARG A 58 4.62 -10.73 -22.08
C ARG A 58 5.47 -10.52 -20.84
N ALA A 59 6.77 -10.81 -20.92
CA ALA A 59 7.70 -10.65 -19.80
C ALA A 59 7.68 -9.20 -19.29
N LEU A 60 7.87 -8.23 -20.20
CA LEU A 60 7.85 -6.81 -19.86
C LEU A 60 6.51 -6.35 -19.28
N LYS A 61 5.37 -6.81 -19.80
CA LYS A 61 4.04 -6.40 -19.30
C LYS A 61 3.73 -6.98 -17.91
N VAL A 62 4.17 -8.20 -17.62
CA VAL A 62 4.05 -8.79 -16.28
C VAL A 62 4.89 -7.98 -15.28
N GLU A 63 6.16 -7.73 -15.59
CA GLU A 63 7.03 -6.96 -14.69
C GLU A 63 6.63 -5.48 -14.58
N LEU A 64 6.03 -4.91 -15.64
CA LEU A 64 5.46 -3.57 -15.58
C LEU A 64 4.36 -3.50 -14.51
N SER A 65 3.50 -4.52 -14.42
CA SER A 65 2.45 -4.56 -13.40
C SER A 65 3.03 -4.64 -11.98
N PHE A 66 4.10 -5.41 -11.80
CA PHE A 66 4.80 -5.52 -10.52
C PHE A 66 5.46 -4.19 -10.11
N ALA A 67 6.17 -3.54 -11.05
CA ALA A 67 6.82 -2.26 -10.79
C ALA A 67 5.80 -1.13 -10.54
N ILE A 68 4.69 -1.08 -11.29
CA ILE A 68 3.61 -0.11 -11.05
C ILE A 68 2.93 -0.38 -9.70
N GLY A 69 2.66 -1.64 -9.37
CA GLY A 69 2.11 -2.04 -8.08
C GLY A 69 3.01 -1.59 -6.93
N GLY A 70 4.31 -1.86 -7.02
CA GLY A 70 5.30 -1.44 -6.02
C GLY A 70 5.30 0.07 -5.82
N ILE A 71 5.29 0.85 -6.91
CA ILE A 71 5.19 2.31 -6.82
C ILE A 71 3.91 2.74 -6.09
N LYS A 72 2.74 2.27 -6.54
CA LYS A 72 1.46 2.72 -6.00
C LYS A 72 1.28 2.34 -4.53
N ASN A 73 1.63 1.10 -4.17
CA ASN A 73 1.47 0.60 -2.81
C ASN A 73 2.34 1.39 -1.83
N HIS A 74 3.60 1.63 -2.19
CA HIS A 74 4.54 2.38 -1.33
C HIS A 74 4.20 3.87 -1.26
N GLU A 75 3.71 4.47 -2.35
CA GLU A 75 3.25 5.86 -2.31
C GLU A 75 2.08 6.03 -1.34
N ILE A 76 1.11 5.10 -1.34
CA ILE A 76 0.01 5.12 -0.37
C ILE A 76 0.56 4.91 1.06
N TYR A 77 1.34 3.84 1.27
CA TYR A 77 1.94 3.48 2.56
C TYR A 77 2.66 4.65 3.23
N PHE A 78 3.59 5.30 2.52
CA PHE A 78 4.36 6.40 3.10
C PHE A 78 3.52 7.66 3.30
N GLU A 79 2.56 7.95 2.41
CA GLU A 79 1.81 9.20 2.45
C GLU A 79 0.89 9.28 3.68
N HIS A 80 0.29 8.17 4.11
CA HIS A 80 -0.59 8.11 5.28
C HIS A 80 0.08 7.67 6.60
N LEU A 81 1.42 7.72 6.69
CA LEU A 81 2.17 7.46 7.93
C LEU A 81 2.79 8.73 8.51
N GLY A 82 3.24 8.74 9.75
CA GLY A 82 3.79 9.93 10.43
C GLY A 82 2.73 10.83 11.06
N GLY A 83 1.51 10.32 11.23
CA GLY A 83 0.49 10.92 12.08
C GLY A 83 0.57 10.42 13.51
N GLY A 84 -0.37 10.84 14.35
CA GLY A 84 -0.44 10.44 15.76
C GLY A 84 -1.16 9.11 16.02
N GLY A 85 -1.57 8.39 14.97
CA GLY A 85 -2.37 7.18 15.08
C GLY A 85 -3.70 7.44 15.79
N GLY A 86 -4.12 6.50 16.63
CA GLY A 86 -5.36 6.59 17.39
C GLY A 86 -6.61 6.34 16.54
N ALA A 87 -7.78 6.70 17.07
CA ALA A 87 -9.04 6.49 16.38
C ALA A 87 -9.20 7.47 15.19
N PRO A 88 -9.67 6.99 14.03
CA PRO A 88 -10.00 7.85 12.90
C PRO A 88 -11.10 8.83 13.26
N ASP A 89 -10.97 10.06 12.75
CA ASP A 89 -12.01 11.09 12.84
C ASP A 89 -12.61 11.38 11.45
N GLY A 90 -13.46 12.40 11.37
CA GLY A 90 -13.94 12.90 10.09
C GLY A 90 -14.86 11.92 9.34
N VAL A 91 -14.76 11.92 8.01
CA VAL A 91 -15.60 11.10 7.13
C VAL A 91 -15.15 9.64 7.19
N ILE A 92 -13.84 9.38 7.23
CA ILE A 92 -13.31 8.01 7.28
C ILE A 92 -13.75 7.28 8.55
N GLY A 93 -13.75 7.95 9.71
CA GLY A 93 -14.24 7.34 10.95
C GLY A 93 -15.70 6.89 10.86
N ARG A 94 -16.58 7.71 10.26
CA ARG A 94 -17.99 7.35 10.05
C ARG A 94 -18.18 6.21 9.04
N LEU A 95 -17.38 6.17 7.98
CA LEU A 95 -17.39 5.06 7.03
C LEU A 95 -16.96 3.75 7.70
N ILE A 96 -15.92 3.81 8.54
CA ILE A 96 -15.44 2.65 9.31
C ILE A 96 -16.54 2.15 10.27
N GLU A 97 -17.16 3.03 11.04
CA GLU A 97 -18.28 2.66 11.92
C GLU A 97 -19.43 2.03 11.14
N ARG A 98 -19.78 2.60 9.98
CA ARG A 98 -20.86 2.08 9.11
C ARG A 98 -20.57 0.67 8.61
N ASP A 99 -19.36 0.42 8.13
CA ASP A 99 -19.03 -0.78 7.34
C ASP A 99 -18.44 -1.92 8.19
N PHE A 100 -17.80 -1.60 9.31
CA PHE A 100 -17.20 -2.56 10.23
C PHE A 100 -17.88 -2.60 11.60
N GLY A 101 -18.77 -1.65 11.92
CA GLY A 101 -19.48 -1.55 13.20
C GLY A 101 -18.71 -0.74 14.26
N SER A 102 -17.38 -0.81 14.27
CA SER A 102 -16.53 -0.02 15.16
C SER A 102 -15.11 0.12 14.60
N VAL A 103 -14.35 1.08 15.13
CA VAL A 103 -12.92 1.25 14.82
C VAL A 103 -12.13 0.04 15.30
N GLU A 104 -12.48 -0.51 16.45
CA GLU A 104 -11.84 -1.69 17.03
C GLU A 104 -12.05 -2.94 16.16
N ASP A 105 -13.25 -3.12 15.62
CA ASP A 105 -13.56 -4.23 14.72
C ASP A 105 -12.83 -4.10 13.37
N TRP A 106 -12.74 -2.88 12.82
CA TRP A 106 -11.94 -2.60 11.63
C TRP A 106 -10.45 -2.88 11.85
N ALA A 107 -9.87 -2.37 12.94
CA ALA A 107 -8.45 -2.56 13.23
C ALA A 107 -8.11 -4.04 13.48
N ARG A 108 -9.01 -4.78 14.16
CA ARG A 108 -8.87 -6.23 14.35
C ARG A 108 -8.89 -6.98 13.02
N ASP A 109 -9.78 -6.62 12.12
CA ASP A 109 -9.89 -7.24 10.79
C ASP A 109 -8.68 -6.91 9.89
N LEU A 110 -8.24 -5.65 9.87
CA LEU A 110 -7.05 -5.26 9.10
C LEU A 110 -5.78 -5.92 9.66
N LYS A 111 -5.64 -6.01 10.99
CA LYS A 111 -4.53 -6.75 11.62
C LYS A 111 -4.55 -8.23 11.24
N ALA A 112 -5.71 -8.88 11.31
CA ALA A 112 -5.86 -10.27 10.91
C ALA A 112 -5.51 -10.47 9.42
N SER A 113 -5.94 -9.53 8.56
CA SER A 113 -5.60 -9.51 7.13
C SER A 113 -4.08 -9.36 6.92
N GLY A 114 -3.41 -8.47 7.64
CA GLY A 114 -1.95 -8.32 7.58
C GLY A 114 -1.17 -9.54 8.08
N MET A 115 -1.71 -10.26 9.06
CA MET A 115 -1.14 -11.54 9.50
C MET A 115 -1.31 -12.65 8.46
N ALA A 116 -2.41 -12.63 7.69
CA ALA A 116 -2.71 -13.63 6.67
C ALA A 116 -2.01 -13.36 5.32
N GLY A 117 -1.78 -12.08 4.99
CA GLY A 117 -1.15 -11.67 3.74
C GLY A 117 0.36 -11.93 3.71
N ARG A 118 0.91 -12.08 2.49
CA ARG A 118 2.36 -12.27 2.28
C ARG A 118 3.08 -11.02 1.83
N GLY A 119 2.35 -10.04 1.30
CA GLY A 119 2.92 -8.77 0.86
C GLY A 119 2.19 -7.57 1.42
N TRP A 120 0.86 -7.54 1.38
CA TRP A 120 0.07 -6.38 1.74
C TRP A 120 -1.28 -6.74 2.36
N ALA A 121 -1.80 -5.82 3.15
CA ALA A 121 -3.21 -5.71 3.45
C ALA A 121 -3.68 -4.27 3.21
N TRP A 122 -4.91 -4.09 2.75
CA TRP A 122 -5.48 -2.78 2.48
C TRP A 122 -6.86 -2.64 3.07
N THR A 123 -7.20 -1.42 3.49
CA THR A 123 -8.59 -0.95 3.57
C THR A 123 -8.86 -0.14 2.31
N ALA A 124 -9.89 -0.52 1.55
CA ALA A 124 -10.30 0.19 0.36
C ALA A 124 -11.80 0.48 0.35
N TYR A 125 -12.20 1.52 -0.36
CA TYR A 125 -13.58 1.75 -0.75
C TYR A 125 -13.86 1.04 -2.07
N ASP A 126 -14.79 0.09 -2.06
CA ASP A 126 -15.31 -0.55 -3.26
C ASP A 126 -16.42 0.32 -3.84
N TRP A 127 -16.25 0.78 -5.09
CA TRP A 127 -17.21 1.66 -5.74
C TRP A 127 -18.46 0.94 -6.26
N ASP A 128 -18.39 -0.38 -6.43
CA ASP A 128 -19.54 -1.19 -6.88
C ASP A 128 -20.44 -1.57 -5.68
N GLU A 129 -19.85 -1.88 -4.53
CA GLU A 129 -20.57 -2.14 -3.27
C GLU A 129 -20.89 -0.88 -2.47
N GLY A 130 -20.21 0.24 -2.76
CA GLY A 130 -20.38 1.51 -2.07
C GLY A 130 -19.88 1.49 -0.62
N ARG A 131 -18.92 0.64 -0.29
CA ARG A 131 -18.48 0.38 1.10
C ARG A 131 -17.00 0.10 1.26
N LEU A 132 -16.51 0.31 2.47
CA LEU A 132 -15.19 -0.10 2.89
C LEU A 132 -15.11 -1.61 3.10
N PHE A 133 -13.96 -2.18 2.76
CA PHE A 133 -13.61 -3.55 3.06
C PHE A 133 -12.09 -3.70 3.21
N ASN A 134 -11.66 -4.75 3.91
CA ASN A 134 -10.27 -5.14 3.98
C ASN A 134 -9.97 -6.30 3.02
N TYR A 135 -8.81 -6.28 2.37
CA TYR A 135 -8.34 -7.37 1.52
C TYR A 135 -6.81 -7.49 1.54
N VAL A 136 -6.29 -8.59 0.97
CA VAL A 136 -4.86 -8.94 1.01
C VAL A 136 -4.23 -9.00 -0.37
N GLY A 137 -2.90 -8.85 -0.41
CA GLY A 137 -2.04 -9.07 -1.57
C GLY A 137 -0.84 -9.92 -1.17
N ASP A 138 -0.48 -10.88 -2.00
CA ASP A 138 0.70 -11.71 -1.74
C ASP A 138 1.98 -11.11 -2.33
N THR A 139 1.82 -10.19 -3.28
CA THR A 139 2.88 -9.49 -3.99
C THR A 139 2.41 -8.10 -4.40
N GLN A 140 3.31 -7.32 -5.02
CA GLN A 140 2.99 -5.97 -5.51
C GLN A 140 1.84 -5.91 -6.54
N ASN A 141 1.54 -7.02 -7.23
CA ASN A 141 0.56 -7.08 -8.33
C ASN A 141 -0.43 -8.25 -8.23
N THR A 142 -0.60 -8.86 -7.06
CA THR A 142 -1.56 -9.95 -6.86
C THR A 142 -2.81 -9.48 -6.13
N PHE A 143 -3.93 -10.09 -6.50
CA PHE A 143 -5.26 -9.83 -5.98
C PHE A 143 -5.74 -8.35 -6.04
N PRO A 144 -5.43 -7.57 -7.08
CA PRO A 144 -6.03 -6.24 -7.20
C PRO A 144 -7.56 -6.38 -7.37
N ILE A 145 -8.30 -5.57 -6.63
CA ILE A 145 -9.75 -5.43 -6.81
C ILE A 145 -10.00 -4.26 -7.75
N TRP A 146 -10.71 -4.54 -8.85
CA TRP A 146 -11.08 -3.51 -9.82
C TRP A 146 -12.14 -2.60 -9.23
N ASN A 147 -12.12 -1.34 -9.62
CA ASN A 147 -13.05 -0.34 -9.11
C ASN A 147 -13.05 -0.22 -7.57
N ALA A 148 -11.89 -0.46 -6.94
CA ALA A 148 -11.65 -0.18 -5.54
C ALA A 148 -10.56 0.89 -5.39
N THR A 149 -10.70 1.75 -4.37
CA THR A 149 -9.71 2.78 -4.02
C THR A 149 -9.13 2.47 -2.65
N PRO A 150 -7.86 2.00 -2.58
CA PRO A 150 -7.17 1.83 -1.31
C PRO A 150 -6.97 3.16 -0.59
N LEU A 151 -7.32 3.18 0.69
CA LEU A 151 -7.24 4.34 1.58
C LEU A 151 -6.24 4.12 2.71
N VAL A 152 -6.00 2.86 3.08
CA VAL A 152 -4.92 2.45 4.00
C VAL A 152 -4.20 1.27 3.34
N ALA A 153 -2.87 1.33 3.27
CA ALA A 153 -2.00 0.27 2.78
C ALA A 153 -1.02 -0.14 3.89
N LEU A 154 -1.08 -1.40 4.29
CA LEU A 154 -0.18 -2.01 5.27
C LEU A 154 0.78 -2.95 4.52
N ASP A 155 2.06 -2.60 4.46
CA ASP A 155 3.10 -3.47 3.89
C ASP A 155 3.48 -4.55 4.91
N VAL A 156 3.35 -5.82 4.54
CA VAL A 156 3.74 -6.96 5.39
C VAL A 156 4.82 -7.83 4.73
N TYR A 157 5.49 -7.33 3.69
CA TYR A 157 6.77 -7.88 3.29
C TYR A 157 7.77 -7.75 4.44
N GLU A 158 8.65 -8.74 4.58
CA GLU A 158 9.65 -8.78 5.66
C GLU A 158 10.54 -7.51 5.67
N HIS A 159 10.86 -6.95 4.50
CA HIS A 159 11.66 -5.72 4.43
C HIS A 159 11.02 -4.52 5.14
N ALA A 160 9.70 -4.52 5.36
CA ALA A 160 9.00 -3.41 6.00
C ALA A 160 9.22 -3.36 7.51
N TYR A 161 9.59 -4.49 8.14
CA TYR A 161 9.59 -4.61 9.60
C TYR A 161 10.76 -5.40 10.20
N PHE A 162 11.48 -6.20 9.41
CA PHE A 162 12.42 -7.17 9.97
C PHE A 162 13.60 -6.54 10.71
N ILE A 163 14.00 -5.32 10.32
CA ILE A 163 15.06 -4.56 10.99
C ILE A 163 14.69 -4.26 12.46
N ASP A 164 13.44 -3.86 12.71
CA ASP A 164 12.98 -3.45 14.05
C ASP A 164 12.35 -4.62 14.84
N PHE A 165 11.62 -5.51 14.17
CA PHE A 165 10.73 -6.49 14.81
C PHE A 165 11.13 -7.96 14.55
N GLN A 166 12.10 -8.21 13.68
CA GLN A 166 12.49 -9.57 13.25
C GLN A 166 11.26 -10.37 12.78
N THR A 167 10.89 -11.46 13.48
CA THR A 167 9.74 -12.29 13.15
C THR A 167 8.43 -11.82 13.79
N ASP A 168 8.46 -10.81 14.67
CA ASP A 168 7.26 -10.29 15.36
C ASP A 168 6.48 -9.29 14.51
N ARG A 169 5.89 -9.79 13.42
CA ARG A 169 5.00 -9.01 12.56
C ARG A 169 3.81 -8.40 13.33
N GLY A 170 3.35 -9.05 14.38
CA GLY A 170 2.20 -8.58 15.16
C GLY A 170 2.46 -7.21 15.80
N SER A 171 3.62 -7.07 16.44
CA SER A 171 4.07 -5.80 17.04
C SER A 171 4.36 -4.72 15.99
N TYR A 172 4.87 -5.11 14.82
CA TYR A 172 5.01 -4.17 13.69
C TYR A 172 3.67 -3.58 13.26
N ILE A 173 2.63 -4.41 13.12
CA ILE A 173 1.30 -3.93 12.72
C ILE A 173 0.73 -2.97 13.79
N ASP A 174 1.00 -3.21 15.07
CA ASP A 174 0.61 -2.28 16.14
C ASP A 174 1.35 -0.94 16.03
N ALA A 175 2.66 -0.96 15.74
CA ALA A 175 3.42 0.26 15.48
C ALA A 175 2.92 1.00 14.23
N PHE A 176 2.53 0.28 13.17
CA PHE A 176 1.90 0.87 11.99
C PHE A 176 0.62 1.65 12.37
N PHE A 177 -0.28 1.06 13.16
CA PHE A 177 -1.50 1.75 13.62
C PHE A 177 -1.20 2.99 14.45
N ALA A 178 -0.17 2.96 15.27
CA ALA A 178 0.25 4.09 16.10
C ALA A 178 0.74 5.30 15.28
N ASN A 179 1.06 5.11 13.99
CA ASN A 179 1.62 6.14 13.11
C ASN A 179 0.68 6.57 11.98
N LEU A 180 -0.56 6.10 11.94
CA LEU A 180 -1.50 6.49 10.88
C LEU A 180 -1.80 8.00 10.92
N ASP A 181 -1.81 8.59 9.73
CA ASP A 181 -2.16 9.98 9.48
C ASP A 181 -3.59 10.08 8.93
N TRP A 182 -4.55 10.18 9.85
CA TRP A 182 -5.97 10.27 9.51
C TRP A 182 -6.34 11.54 8.74
N ALA A 183 -5.55 12.60 8.82
CA ALA A 183 -5.80 13.82 8.06
C ALA A 183 -5.56 13.57 6.56
N VAL A 184 -4.49 12.85 6.22
CA VAL A 184 -4.22 12.42 4.83
C VAL A 184 -5.32 11.51 4.31
N VAL A 185 -5.76 10.53 5.10
CA VAL A 185 -6.83 9.61 4.68
C VAL A 185 -8.16 10.35 4.47
N ASN A 186 -8.51 11.30 5.35
CA ASN A 186 -9.69 12.15 5.17
C ASN A 186 -9.59 13.09 3.95
N ASP A 187 -8.40 13.62 3.65
CA ASP A 187 -8.17 14.40 2.43
C ASP A 187 -8.44 13.55 1.18
N TRP A 188 -7.93 12.33 1.14
CA TRP A 188 -8.20 11.39 0.05
C TRP A 188 -9.69 11.07 -0.10
N VAL A 189 -10.38 10.76 1.01
CA VAL A 189 -11.83 10.53 1.01
C VAL A 189 -12.57 11.72 0.39
N SER A 190 -12.19 12.94 0.76
CA SER A 190 -12.77 14.17 0.23
C SER A 190 -12.45 14.37 -1.25
N ARG A 191 -11.18 14.18 -1.65
CA ARG A 191 -10.69 14.32 -3.01
C ARG A 191 -11.33 13.32 -3.97
N TYR A 192 -11.56 12.10 -3.50
CA TYR A 192 -12.25 11.06 -4.25
C TYR A 192 -13.77 11.19 -4.19
N GLN A 193 -14.31 12.12 -3.39
CA GLN A 193 -15.74 12.35 -3.21
C GLN A 193 -16.48 11.12 -2.66
N ILE A 194 -15.81 10.34 -1.82
CA ILE A 194 -16.42 9.20 -1.13
C ILE A 194 -17.36 9.74 -0.05
N GLN A 195 -18.62 9.30 -0.07
CA GLN A 195 -19.68 9.77 0.83
C GLN A 195 -20.07 8.68 1.83
N VAL A 196 -20.53 9.12 3.01
CA VAL A 196 -21.05 8.26 4.09
C VAL A 196 -22.39 7.65 3.72
#